data_AF-A0A5B9QD64-F1
#
_entry.id   AF-A0A5B9QD64-F1
#
_cell.length_a   1.000
_cell.length_b   1.000
_cell.length_c   1.000
_cell.angle_alpha   90.00
_cell.angle_beta   90.00
_cell.angle_gamma   90.00
#
_symmetry.space_group_name_H-M   'P 1'
#
loop_
_entity.id
_entity.type
_entity.pdbx_description
1 polymer ?
#
loop_
_entity_poly.entity_id
_entity_poly.type
_entity_poly.pdbx_seq_one_letter_code
_entity_poly.pdbx_strand_id
1 'polypeptide(L)'
;MSRVSSISEWLLRQSFIWGGLSCLAFYALVVGGSEPGSTVQRYFAGHWINYATTTIFFVGLAALVIKMLGLMVQFATLDNIKLPASGAKGQSVDETPALLEGLGKLSPALQNCYLAERLRNALEYVERKGTADTIESHLHHLEDADATRSHQSYSMVRIIFSTIPILGFLGTVIGITMAIAKLDLSADAMDTSLPAVVAGLSVAFDTTALSLVLSTLLLFVKFCVEKVENRLLSSVDTSAAKQLVGRFQRLGTESDPHLASIRRMSEQLLSVVQTSAEKQSELLQATMEQTGSRWTEMLDGTANNLNRVMVGAAASLEESFAAAATTLDEALSGAVVEGLSRHAKALNQGVEQHAKSLEETLVRHAVLLNEGLDHHTTSLAQAEAVVAEENRRHLAEVEAAVGEAMLVASSRQEKLIAKSEQILQEMQAALVDSASATVAQQEQLYRQGEVLLKLVEGTSQIKQLEDSLNGNLRALAESHNFEKTISSLSAILQLLGAHLGQSLVSGDHLEMTPLRTQNKAA
;
A
#
# COMPACT_ATOMS: atom_id res chain seq x y z
N MET A 1 -6.44 -4.14 17.03
CA MET A 1 -7.57 -3.20 16.80
C MET A 1 -6.96 -1.84 16.50
N SER A 2 -7.13 -1.32 15.29
CA SER A 2 -6.27 -0.22 14.78
C SER A 2 -6.61 1.11 15.47
N ARG A 3 -5.58 1.92 15.75
CA ARG A 3 -5.68 3.24 16.40
C ARG A 3 -6.69 4.20 15.73
N VAL A 4 -7.06 3.92 14.48
CA VAL A 4 -8.04 4.69 13.69
C VAL A 4 -9.46 4.57 14.25
N SER A 5 -9.87 3.41 14.78
CA SER A 5 -11.22 3.26 15.37
C SER A 5 -11.35 4.04 16.68
N SER A 6 -10.30 4.04 17.51
CA SER A 6 -10.26 4.76 18.78
C SER A 6 -10.31 6.28 18.61
N ILE A 7 -9.63 6.82 17.58
CA ILE A 7 -9.66 8.26 17.30
C ILE A 7 -11.03 8.68 16.79
N SER A 8 -11.64 7.91 15.87
CA SER A 8 -12.99 8.17 15.36
C SER A 8 -14.02 8.19 16.49
N GLU A 9 -14.02 7.17 17.35
CA GLU A 9 -14.92 7.10 18.52
C GLU A 9 -14.69 8.23 19.51
N TRP A 10 -13.43 8.59 19.78
CA TRP A 10 -13.10 9.70 20.68
C TRP A 10 -13.56 11.04 20.11
N LEU A 11 -13.33 11.30 18.83
CA LEU A 11 -13.74 12.53 18.14
C LEU A 11 -15.26 12.67 18.08
N LEU A 12 -15.97 11.56 17.89
CA LEU A 12 -17.43 11.52 17.91
C LEU A 12 -17.98 11.79 19.31
N ARG A 13 -17.40 11.20 20.34
CA ARG A 13 -17.84 11.45 21.72
C ARG A 13 -17.69 12.92 22.09
N GLN A 14 -16.66 13.58 21.57
CA GLN A 14 -16.49 15.03 21.69
C GLN A 14 -17.52 15.80 20.85
N SER A 15 -17.78 15.42 19.59
CA SER A 15 -18.70 16.15 18.72
C SER A 15 -20.16 16.07 19.19
N PHE A 16 -20.61 14.96 19.79
CA PHE A 16 -21.94 14.88 20.40
C PHE A 16 -22.09 15.82 21.59
N ILE A 17 -21.06 15.94 22.43
CA ILE A 17 -21.09 16.84 23.60
C ILE A 17 -21.07 18.29 23.14
N TRP A 18 -20.11 18.68 22.29
CA TRP A 18 -19.97 20.06 21.80
C TRP A 18 -21.13 20.47 20.89
N GLY A 19 -21.60 19.56 20.04
CA GLY A 19 -22.77 19.77 19.19
C GLY A 19 -24.05 19.89 19.99
N GLY A 20 -24.26 19.02 20.99
CA GLY A 20 -25.40 19.12 21.90
C GLY A 20 -25.39 20.41 22.72
N LEU A 21 -24.24 20.78 23.27
CA LEU A 21 -24.08 22.05 24.00
C LEU A 21 -24.34 23.26 23.09
N SER A 22 -23.82 23.23 21.85
CA SER A 22 -24.06 24.30 20.87
C SER A 22 -25.54 24.39 20.47
N CYS A 23 -26.22 23.25 20.34
CA CYS A 23 -27.66 23.19 20.07
C CYS A 23 -28.45 23.78 21.25
N LEU A 24 -28.13 23.41 22.49
CA LEU A 24 -28.76 23.97 23.68
C LEU A 24 -28.55 25.48 23.80
N ALA A 25 -27.32 25.95 23.55
CA ALA A 25 -27.01 27.37 23.54
C ALA A 25 -27.80 28.12 22.45
N PHE A 26 -27.93 27.52 21.26
CA PHE A 26 -28.75 28.07 20.17
C PHE A 26 -30.23 28.18 20.58
N TYR A 27 -30.81 27.12 21.17
CA TYR A 27 -32.20 27.16 21.62
C TYR A 27 -32.42 28.14 22.78
N ALA A 28 -31.48 28.24 23.73
CA ALA A 28 -31.59 29.16 24.87
C ALA A 28 -31.44 30.63 24.46
N LEU A 29 -30.46 30.95 23.62
CA LEU A 29 -30.13 32.34 23.26
C LEU A 29 -30.90 32.86 22.05
N VAL A 30 -31.03 32.04 21.00
CA VAL A 30 -31.60 32.48 19.72
C VAL A 30 -33.11 32.21 19.67
N VAL A 31 -33.55 31.00 20.00
CA VAL A 31 -34.97 30.64 19.94
C VAL A 31 -35.72 31.19 21.15
N GLY A 32 -35.19 31.02 22.36
CA GLY A 32 -35.79 31.52 23.61
C GLY A 32 -35.80 33.05 23.74
N GLY A 33 -34.85 33.73 23.08
CA GLY A 33 -34.80 35.20 23.01
C GLY A 33 -35.62 35.80 21.86
N SER A 34 -36.20 35.00 20.98
CA SER A 34 -36.99 35.49 19.85
C SER A 34 -38.43 35.82 20.25
N GLU A 35 -39.02 36.83 19.60
CA GLU A 35 -40.42 37.19 19.86
C GLU A 35 -41.37 36.03 19.51
N PRO A 36 -42.45 35.84 20.30
CA PRO A 36 -43.47 34.83 20.02
C PRO A 36 -44.05 34.98 18.61
N GLY A 37 -43.95 33.94 17.79
CA GLY A 37 -44.44 33.94 16.40
C GLY A 37 -43.43 34.44 15.35
N SER A 38 -42.18 34.72 15.76
CA SER A 38 -41.10 35.03 14.82
C SER A 38 -40.83 33.88 13.84
N THR A 39 -40.25 34.21 12.69
CA THR A 39 -39.83 33.23 11.67
C THR A 39 -38.85 32.20 12.26
N VAL A 40 -37.99 32.60 13.19
CA VAL A 40 -37.04 31.72 13.87
C VAL A 40 -37.78 30.66 14.71
N GLN A 41 -38.75 31.07 15.52
CA GLN A 41 -39.53 30.14 16.31
C GLN A 41 -40.36 29.20 15.43
N ARG A 42 -40.93 29.72 14.34
CA ARG A 42 -41.67 28.90 13.36
C ARG A 42 -40.80 27.79 12.76
N TYR A 43 -39.63 28.12 12.23
CA TYR A 43 -38.77 27.11 11.59
C TYR A 43 -38.10 26.18 12.61
N PHE A 44 -37.56 26.68 13.71
CA PHE A 44 -36.74 25.86 14.63
C PHE A 44 -37.53 25.20 15.76
N ALA A 45 -38.72 25.69 16.09
CA ALA A 45 -39.53 25.20 17.21
C ALA A 45 -40.95 24.75 16.82
N GLY A 46 -41.34 24.86 15.54
CA GLY A 46 -42.70 24.54 15.09
C GLY A 46 -43.07 23.05 15.04
N HIS A 47 -42.09 22.14 14.93
CA HIS A 47 -42.34 20.70 14.86
C HIS A 47 -41.16 19.89 15.43
N TRP A 48 -41.41 18.71 15.99
CA TRP A 48 -40.36 17.86 16.58
C TRP A 48 -39.26 17.47 15.58
N ILE A 49 -39.61 17.34 14.29
CA ILE A 49 -38.65 17.07 13.20
C ILE A 49 -37.66 18.23 13.05
N ASN A 50 -38.10 19.48 13.26
CA ASN A 50 -37.20 20.63 13.18
C ASN A 50 -36.19 20.61 14.33
N TYR A 51 -36.61 20.22 15.53
CA TYR A 51 -35.69 20.00 16.66
C TYR A 51 -34.67 18.89 16.37
N ALA A 52 -35.12 17.76 15.84
CA ALA A 52 -34.24 16.65 15.47
C ALA A 52 -33.23 17.07 14.38
N THR A 53 -33.71 17.72 13.32
CA THR A 53 -32.90 18.18 12.19
C THR A 53 -31.85 19.20 12.64
N THR A 54 -32.25 20.17 13.48
CA THR A 54 -31.35 21.20 14.03
C THR A 54 -30.29 20.58 14.94
N THR A 55 -30.66 19.61 15.77
CA THR A 55 -29.73 18.91 16.65
C THR A 55 -28.67 18.14 15.84
N ILE A 56 -29.10 17.37 14.84
CA ILE A 56 -28.20 16.64 13.95
C ILE A 56 -27.29 17.60 13.19
N PHE A 57 -27.81 18.75 12.76
CA PHE A 57 -27.02 19.80 12.11
C PHE A 57 -25.90 20.32 13.02
N PHE A 58 -26.19 20.67 14.27
CA PHE A 58 -25.16 21.18 15.20
C PHE A 58 -24.11 20.12 15.55
N VAL A 59 -24.49 18.85 15.68
CA VAL A 59 -23.54 17.75 15.86
C VAL A 59 -22.63 17.59 14.64
N GLY A 60 -23.20 17.62 13.43
CA GLY A 60 -22.42 17.60 12.18
C GLY A 60 -21.47 18.79 12.06
N LEU A 61 -21.94 19.99 12.40
CA LEU A 61 -21.16 21.22 12.35
C LEU A 61 -20.00 21.17 13.35
N ALA A 62 -20.26 20.75 14.60
CA ALA A 62 -19.23 20.59 15.61
C ALA A 62 -18.15 19.58 15.18
N ALA A 63 -18.56 18.45 14.59
CA ALA A 63 -17.61 17.45 14.06
C ALA A 63 -16.69 18.05 12.98
N LEU A 64 -17.23 18.83 12.05
CA LEU A 64 -16.45 19.51 11.01
C LEU A 64 -15.54 20.59 11.58
N VAL A 65 -16.01 21.38 12.55
CA VAL A 65 -15.22 22.46 13.17
C VAL A 65 -14.05 21.87 13.97
N ILE A 66 -14.28 20.83 14.78
CA ILE A 66 -13.22 20.15 15.52
C ILE A 66 -12.17 19.59 14.54
N LYS A 67 -12.62 18.96 13.45
CA LYS A 67 -11.71 18.46 12.42
C LYS A 67 -10.92 19.59 11.76
N MET A 68 -11.58 20.70 11.42
CA MET A 68 -10.93 21.89 10.83
C MET A 68 -9.83 22.46 11.73
N LEU A 69 -10.11 22.61 13.04
CA LEU A 69 -9.12 23.08 14.00
C LEU A 69 -7.93 22.12 14.11
N GLY A 70 -8.19 20.81 14.13
CA GLY A 70 -7.13 19.79 14.11
C GLY A 70 -6.25 19.89 12.87
N LEU A 71 -6.84 20.07 11.69
CA LEU A 71 -6.11 20.25 10.43
C LEU A 71 -5.29 21.55 10.43
N MET A 72 -5.83 22.65 10.95
CA MET A 72 -5.09 23.92 11.07
C MET A 72 -3.88 23.80 11.99
N VAL A 73 -4.02 23.13 13.14
CA VAL A 73 -2.90 22.87 14.05
C VAL A 73 -1.83 22.04 13.35
N GLN A 74 -2.21 20.99 12.64
CA GLN A 74 -1.26 20.17 11.87
C GLN A 74 -0.54 20.97 10.79
N PHE A 75 -1.27 21.85 10.09
CA PHE A 75 -0.71 22.75 9.08
C PHE A 75 0.31 23.72 9.69
N ALA A 76 0.05 24.26 10.88
CA ALA A 76 0.98 25.14 11.59
C ALA A 76 2.24 24.40 12.11
N THR A 77 2.14 23.10 12.41
CA THR A 77 3.25 22.30 12.93
C THR A 77 4.16 21.69 11.87
N LEU A 78 3.79 21.78 10.59
CA LEU A 78 4.52 21.19 9.47
C LEU A 78 6.00 21.62 9.44
N ASP A 79 6.26 22.91 9.68
CA ASP A 79 7.62 23.47 9.68
C ASP A 79 8.49 23.04 10.87
N ASN A 80 7.87 22.53 11.94
CA ASN A 80 8.57 22.08 13.14
C ASN A 80 9.04 20.61 13.04
N ILE A 81 8.50 19.84 12.08
CA ILE A 81 8.85 18.43 11.88
C ILE A 81 9.91 18.35 10.77
N LYS A 82 11.17 18.40 11.19
CA LYS A 82 12.32 18.31 10.29
C LYS A 82 13.30 17.24 10.76
N LEU A 83 13.67 16.36 9.85
CA LEU A 83 14.83 15.48 10.03
C LEU A 83 16.12 16.33 10.08
N PRO A 84 17.15 15.89 10.81
CA PRO A 84 18.45 16.56 10.81
C PRO A 84 19.02 16.65 9.38
N ALA A 85 19.86 17.64 9.10
CA ALA A 85 20.44 17.81 7.76
C ALA A 85 21.24 16.57 7.34
N SER A 86 21.05 16.11 6.10
CA SER A 86 21.96 15.11 5.51
C SER A 86 23.31 15.77 5.21
N GLY A 87 24.40 15.11 5.57
CA GLY A 87 25.74 15.56 5.19
C GLY A 87 25.90 15.61 3.66
N ALA A 88 26.92 16.32 3.17
CA ALA A 88 27.12 16.58 1.73
C ALA A 88 27.26 15.32 0.84
N LYS A 89 27.48 14.14 1.42
CA LYS A 89 27.60 12.86 0.71
C LYS A 89 26.34 11.98 0.77
N GLY A 90 25.25 12.46 1.37
CA GLY A 90 24.08 11.63 1.69
C GLY A 90 24.34 10.71 2.89
N GLN A 91 23.26 10.18 3.50
CA GLN A 91 23.33 9.29 4.66
C GLN A 91 23.33 7.80 4.26
N SER A 92 24.00 6.96 5.04
CA SER A 92 23.86 5.50 4.92
C SER A 92 22.47 5.05 5.40
N VAL A 93 22.00 3.91 4.90
CA VAL A 93 20.79 3.25 5.40
C VAL A 93 20.95 2.86 6.88
N ASP A 94 22.17 2.61 7.35
CA ASP A 94 22.46 2.26 8.75
C ASP A 94 22.15 3.39 9.74
N GLU A 95 22.02 4.64 9.26
CA GLU A 95 21.65 5.80 10.09
C GLU A 95 20.13 5.93 10.30
N THR A 96 19.32 5.10 9.62
CA THR A 96 17.85 5.12 9.71
C THR A 96 17.31 4.95 11.13
N PRO A 97 17.84 4.04 11.98
CA PRO A 97 17.38 3.90 13.37
C PRO A 97 17.55 5.18 14.19
N ALA A 98 18.62 5.95 13.97
CA ALA A 98 18.84 7.22 14.66
C ALA A 98 17.82 8.29 14.22
N LEU A 99 17.40 8.29 12.95
CA LEU A 99 16.34 9.17 12.45
C LEU A 99 14.97 8.80 13.06
N LEU A 100 14.68 7.50 13.16
CA LEU A 100 13.48 6.99 13.82
C LEU A 100 13.44 7.37 15.31
N GLU A 101 14.56 7.27 16.02
CA GLU A 101 14.68 7.71 17.42
C GLU A 101 14.44 9.22 17.56
N GLY A 102 14.97 10.02 16.63
CA GLY A 102 14.70 11.46 16.56
C GLY A 102 13.22 11.79 16.41
N LEU A 103 12.50 11.06 15.56
CA LEU A 103 11.03 11.19 15.43
C LEU A 103 10.30 10.69 16.68
N GLY A 104 10.85 9.71 17.39
CA GLY A 104 10.34 9.20 18.67
C GLY A 104 10.46 10.18 19.84
N LYS A 105 11.38 11.16 19.75
CA LYS A 105 11.56 12.22 20.77
C LYS A 105 10.60 13.41 20.60
N LEU A 106 9.84 13.46 19.51
CA LEU A 106 8.81 14.49 19.30
C LEU A 106 7.71 14.38 20.35
N SER A 107 7.01 15.48 20.64
CA SER A 107 5.88 15.45 21.57
C SER A 107 4.78 14.49 21.08
N PRO A 108 3.99 13.87 21.98
CA PRO A 108 2.96 12.89 21.60
C PRO A 108 1.93 13.44 20.59
N ALA A 109 1.66 14.75 20.62
CA ALA A 109 0.79 15.40 19.66
C ALA A 109 1.39 15.45 18.24
N LEU A 110 2.70 15.76 18.13
CA LEU A 110 3.41 15.84 16.85
C LEU A 110 3.66 14.47 16.23
N GLN A 111 3.85 13.43 17.05
CA GLN A 111 4.06 12.06 16.58
C GLN A 111 2.87 11.48 15.80
N ASN A 112 1.67 12.04 16.00
CA ASN A 112 0.42 11.62 15.38
C ASN A 112 0.01 12.51 14.19
N CYS A 113 0.85 13.47 13.79
CA CYS A 113 0.61 14.29 12.60
C CYS A 113 0.93 13.48 11.33
N TYR A 114 0.24 13.81 10.22
CA TYR A 114 0.44 13.14 8.92
C TYR A 114 1.92 13.09 8.50
N LEU A 115 2.67 14.20 8.65
CA LEU A 115 4.08 14.23 8.26
C LEU A 115 4.96 13.32 9.12
N ALA A 116 4.79 13.33 10.44
CA ALA A 116 5.60 12.48 11.33
C ALA A 116 5.29 10.99 11.11
N GLU A 117 4.02 10.63 10.92
CA GLU A 117 3.61 9.26 10.63
C GLU A 117 4.13 8.80 9.26
N ARG A 118 4.04 9.64 8.22
CA ARG A 118 4.57 9.34 6.88
C ARG A 118 6.09 9.19 6.89
N LEU A 119 6.82 10.10 7.54
CA LEU A 119 8.28 10.00 7.68
C LEU A 119 8.67 8.73 8.44
N ARG A 120 7.97 8.40 9.54
CA ARG A 120 8.20 7.16 10.30
C ARG A 120 7.99 5.92 9.44
N ASN A 121 6.84 5.81 8.76
CA ASN A 121 6.54 4.65 7.92
C ASN A 121 7.55 4.49 6.78
N ALA A 122 7.97 5.59 6.16
CA ALA A 122 8.98 5.57 5.11
C ALA A 122 10.37 5.15 5.63
N LEU A 123 10.77 5.63 6.81
CA LEU A 123 12.03 5.23 7.44
C LEU A 123 12.01 3.77 7.92
N GLU A 124 10.91 3.30 8.51
CA GLU A 124 10.73 1.89 8.86
C GLU A 124 10.80 0.98 7.61
N TYR A 125 10.29 1.44 6.47
CA TYR A 125 10.41 0.71 5.20
C TYR A 125 11.88 0.59 4.76
N VAL A 126 12.65 1.68 4.84
CA VAL A 126 14.07 1.69 4.50
C VAL A 126 14.88 0.80 5.44
N GLU A 127 14.61 0.85 6.74
CA GLU A 127 15.24 -0.01 7.75
C GLU A 127 14.98 -1.49 7.47
N ARG A 128 13.72 -1.87 7.23
CA ARG A 128 13.35 -3.27 6.95
C ARG A 128 13.92 -3.79 5.64
N LYS A 129 13.99 -2.94 4.61
CA LYS A 129 14.46 -3.34 3.28
C LYS A 129 15.98 -3.30 3.15
N GLY A 130 16.67 -2.53 4.00
CA GLY A 130 18.12 -2.31 3.90
C GLY A 130 18.55 -1.49 2.67
N THR A 131 17.60 -0.86 1.97
CA THR A 131 17.87 0.03 0.84
C THR A 131 16.80 1.13 0.73
N ALA A 132 17.21 2.30 0.25
CA ALA A 132 16.35 3.45 -0.03
C ALA A 132 16.01 3.63 -1.51
N ASP A 133 16.37 2.68 -2.38
CA ASP A 133 16.24 2.84 -3.84
C ASP A 133 14.79 3.08 -4.29
N THR A 134 13.83 2.37 -3.69
CA THR A 134 12.40 2.48 -4.03
C THR A 134 11.62 3.39 -3.07
N ILE A 135 12.29 4.30 -2.37
CA ILE A 135 11.63 5.17 -1.37
C ILE A 135 10.60 6.10 -2.02
N GLU A 136 10.86 6.60 -3.23
CA GLU A 136 9.92 7.45 -3.98
C GLU A 136 8.61 6.71 -4.30
N SER A 137 8.71 5.49 -4.82
CA SER A 137 7.54 4.64 -5.07
C SER A 137 6.77 4.33 -3.78
N HIS A 138 7.47 4.08 -2.68
CA HIS A 138 6.82 3.85 -1.39
C HIS A 138 6.13 5.12 -0.85
N LEU A 139 6.72 6.31 -1.03
CA LEU A 139 6.11 7.58 -0.64
C LEU A 139 4.79 7.83 -1.40
N HIS A 140 4.73 7.55 -2.70
CA HIS A 140 3.48 7.61 -3.45
C HIS A 140 2.44 6.62 -2.93
N HIS A 141 2.85 5.39 -2.57
CA HIS A 141 1.92 4.44 -1.96
C HIS A 141 1.36 4.94 -0.62
N LEU A 142 2.19 5.60 0.20
CA LEU A 142 1.76 6.24 1.45
C LEU A 142 0.84 7.44 1.20
N GLU A 143 1.05 8.18 0.11
CA GLU A 143 0.16 9.26 -0.33
C GLU A 143 -1.26 8.77 -0.63
N ASP A 144 -1.37 7.70 -1.43
CA ASP A 144 -2.65 7.06 -1.74
C ASP A 144 -3.34 6.50 -0.49
N ALA A 145 -2.55 5.92 0.42
CA ALA A 145 -3.05 5.41 1.70
C ALA A 145 -3.61 6.54 2.58
N ASP A 146 -2.92 7.69 2.66
CA ASP A 146 -3.37 8.86 3.42
C ASP A 146 -4.65 9.48 2.81
N ALA A 147 -4.75 9.54 1.48
CA ALA A 147 -5.95 9.99 0.77
C ALA A 147 -7.15 9.07 1.09
N THR A 148 -6.93 7.75 1.07
CA THR A 148 -7.96 6.77 1.42
C THR A 148 -8.39 6.91 2.88
N ARG A 149 -7.44 7.08 3.80
CA ARG A 149 -7.70 7.28 5.24
C ARG A 149 -8.49 8.57 5.49
N SER A 150 -8.16 9.65 4.80
CA SER A 150 -8.92 10.91 4.82
C SER A 150 -10.38 10.66 4.42
N HIS A 151 -10.62 9.96 3.30
CA HIS A 151 -11.97 9.66 2.85
C HIS A 151 -12.76 8.81 3.87
N GLN A 152 -12.11 7.79 4.46
CA GLN A 152 -12.73 6.92 5.47
C GLN A 152 -13.11 7.68 6.75
N SER A 153 -12.35 8.72 7.13
CA SER A 153 -12.65 9.52 8.32
C SER A 153 -14.00 10.25 8.25
N TYR A 154 -14.53 10.49 7.04
CA TYR A 154 -15.85 11.09 6.84
C TYR A 154 -17.01 10.09 6.85
N SER A 155 -16.75 8.79 7.00
CA SER A 155 -17.81 7.75 6.88
C SER A 155 -18.96 7.98 7.84
N MET A 156 -18.69 8.35 9.10
CA MET A 156 -19.75 8.62 10.08
C MET A 156 -20.48 9.94 9.80
N VAL A 157 -19.75 10.99 9.41
CA VAL A 157 -20.35 12.29 9.07
C VAL A 157 -21.26 12.15 7.84
N ARG A 158 -20.95 11.23 6.92
CA ARG A 158 -21.81 10.88 5.77
C ARG A 158 -23.21 10.44 6.18
N ILE A 159 -23.33 9.68 7.27
CA ILE A 159 -24.63 9.26 7.81
C ILE A 159 -25.43 10.48 8.29
N ILE A 160 -24.77 11.43 8.97
CA ILE A 160 -25.40 12.68 9.41
C ILE A 160 -25.91 13.48 8.20
N PHE A 161 -25.07 13.65 7.17
CA PHE A 161 -25.45 14.39 5.96
C PHE A 161 -26.59 13.73 5.17
N SER A 162 -26.62 12.39 5.08
CA SER A 162 -27.71 11.69 4.40
C SER A 162 -29.01 11.71 5.22
N THR A 163 -28.93 11.78 6.55
CA THR A 163 -30.10 11.75 7.44
C THR A 163 -30.90 13.05 7.41
N ILE A 164 -30.27 14.22 7.30
CA ILE A 164 -30.95 15.53 7.32
C ILE A 164 -32.03 15.65 6.22
N PRO A 165 -31.74 15.38 4.93
CA PRO A 165 -32.75 15.42 3.87
C PRO A 165 -33.86 14.37 4.05
N ILE A 166 -33.52 13.18 4.57
CA ILE A 166 -34.51 12.13 4.84
C ILE A 166 -35.50 12.58 5.92
N LEU A 167 -35.02 13.26 6.98
CA LEU A 167 -35.89 13.87 7.99
C LEU A 167 -36.78 14.98 7.40
N GLY A 168 -36.24 15.79 6.48
CA GLY A 168 -37.02 16.78 5.73
C GLY A 168 -38.17 16.17 4.95
N PHE A 169 -37.86 15.14 4.15
CA PHE A 169 -38.87 14.35 3.43
C PHE A 169 -39.88 13.70 4.37
N LEU A 170 -39.44 13.12 5.50
CA LEU A 170 -40.36 12.60 6.51
C LEU A 170 -41.30 13.69 7.05
N GLY A 171 -40.79 14.91 7.18
CA GLY A 171 -41.58 16.09 7.53
C GLY A 171 -42.67 16.44 6.52
N THR A 172 -42.39 16.33 5.21
CA THR A 172 -43.45 16.50 4.20
C THR A 172 -44.53 15.45 4.31
N VAL A 173 -44.12 14.18 4.42
CA VAL A 173 -45.04 13.05 4.48
C VAL A 173 -45.99 13.24 5.65
N ILE A 174 -45.44 13.52 6.85
CA ILE A 174 -46.25 13.74 8.05
C ILE A 174 -47.15 14.98 7.90
N GLY A 175 -46.63 16.11 7.43
CA GLY A 175 -47.43 17.33 7.28
C GLY A 175 -48.57 17.19 6.27
N ILE A 176 -48.33 16.51 5.15
CA ILE A 176 -49.36 16.21 4.14
C ILE A 176 -50.38 15.21 4.69
N THR A 177 -49.96 14.15 5.38
CA THR A 177 -50.89 13.19 6.01
C THR A 177 -51.76 13.87 7.05
N MET A 178 -51.21 14.78 7.87
CA MET A 178 -51.98 15.58 8.83
C MET A 178 -52.98 16.51 8.14
N ALA A 179 -52.60 17.11 7.00
CA ALA A 179 -53.48 17.96 6.21
C ALA A 179 -54.68 17.15 5.66
N ILE A 180 -54.40 15.98 5.06
CA ILE A 180 -55.43 15.10 4.49
C ILE A 180 -56.35 14.54 5.59
N ALA A 181 -55.81 14.14 6.75
CA ALA A 181 -56.60 13.58 7.84
C ALA A 181 -57.62 14.56 8.45
N LYS A 182 -57.40 15.88 8.27
CA LYS A 182 -58.30 16.93 8.77
C LYS A 182 -59.20 17.52 7.68
N LEU A 183 -59.12 16.98 6.46
CA LEU A 183 -59.96 17.39 5.34
C LEU A 183 -61.35 16.77 5.49
N ASP A 184 -62.31 17.54 5.98
CA ASP A 184 -63.73 17.23 5.88
C ASP A 184 -64.33 17.99 4.69
N LEU A 185 -64.91 17.25 3.75
CA LEU A 185 -65.49 17.74 2.48
C LEU A 185 -67.00 18.03 2.61
N SER A 186 -67.56 17.94 3.81
CA SER A 186 -68.94 18.30 4.09
C SER A 186 -69.13 19.82 3.97
N ALA A 187 -70.23 20.27 3.35
CA ALA A 187 -70.49 21.69 3.06
C ALA A 187 -70.49 22.59 4.32
N ASP A 188 -70.88 22.06 5.49
CA ASP A 188 -70.90 22.78 6.77
C ASP A 188 -69.54 22.80 7.49
N ALA A 189 -68.57 21.97 7.06
CA ALA A 189 -67.27 21.80 7.73
C ALA A 189 -66.09 22.44 6.98
N MET A 190 -66.29 22.89 5.73
CA MET A 190 -65.24 23.48 4.88
C MET A 190 -64.57 24.72 5.50
N ASP A 191 -65.36 25.59 6.14
CA ASP A 191 -64.82 26.80 6.79
C ASP A 191 -63.88 26.48 7.96
N THR A 192 -63.99 25.27 8.53
CA THR A 192 -63.14 24.80 9.64
C THR A 192 -62.01 23.90 9.15
N SER A 193 -62.21 23.11 8.09
CA SER A 193 -61.22 22.15 7.59
C SER A 193 -60.12 22.82 6.74
N LEU A 194 -60.42 23.89 6.00
CA LEU A 194 -59.44 24.59 5.16
C LEU A 194 -58.25 25.18 5.95
N PRO A 195 -58.43 25.92 7.06
CA PRO A 195 -57.31 26.41 7.87
C PRO A 195 -56.45 25.26 8.43
N ALA A 196 -57.06 24.13 8.79
CA ALA A 196 -56.37 22.97 9.32
C ALA A 196 -55.49 22.27 8.26
N VAL A 197 -55.98 22.19 7.02
CA VAL A 197 -55.23 21.68 5.86
C VAL A 197 -54.03 22.60 5.56
N VAL A 198 -54.25 23.92 5.54
CA VAL A 198 -53.18 24.92 5.32
C VAL A 198 -52.11 24.83 6.40
N ALA A 199 -52.50 24.61 7.67
CA ALA A 199 -51.54 24.40 8.75
C ALA A 199 -50.69 23.13 8.57
N GLY A 200 -51.29 22.01 8.15
CA GLY A 200 -50.57 20.77 7.86
C GLY A 200 -49.58 20.91 6.69
N LEU A 201 -50.01 21.56 5.61
CA LEU A 201 -49.14 21.88 4.47
C LEU A 201 -48.00 22.82 4.85
N SER A 202 -48.26 23.80 5.72
CA SER A 202 -47.22 24.72 6.21
C SER A 202 -46.13 23.97 6.97
N VAL A 203 -46.49 22.99 7.82
CA VAL A 203 -45.50 22.13 8.51
C VAL A 203 -44.69 21.30 7.51
N ALA A 204 -45.33 20.73 6.49
CA ALA A 204 -44.66 19.96 5.44
C ALA A 204 -43.60 20.80 4.69
N PHE A 205 -43.97 22.01 4.28
CA PHE A 205 -43.05 22.90 3.57
C PHE A 205 -41.95 23.44 4.48
N ASP A 206 -42.26 23.82 5.71
CA ASP A 206 -41.28 24.41 6.63
C ASP A 206 -40.19 23.41 7.02
N THR A 207 -40.59 22.17 7.34
CA THR A 207 -39.65 21.08 7.70
C THR A 207 -38.68 20.76 6.56
N THR A 208 -39.16 20.79 5.32
CA THR A 208 -38.33 20.53 4.13
C THR A 208 -37.40 21.68 3.83
N ALA A 209 -37.93 22.90 3.79
CA ALA A 209 -37.14 24.10 3.53
C ALA A 209 -35.98 24.20 4.52
N LEU A 210 -36.26 24.00 5.82
CA LEU A 210 -35.23 24.00 6.84
C LEU A 210 -34.17 22.91 6.61
N SER A 211 -34.60 21.66 6.35
CA SER A 211 -33.67 20.54 6.15
C SER A 211 -32.72 20.77 4.98
N LEU A 212 -33.22 21.31 3.86
CA LEU A 212 -32.43 21.55 2.66
C LEU A 212 -31.44 22.68 2.89
N VAL A 213 -31.85 23.76 3.55
CA VAL A 213 -30.97 24.88 3.89
C VAL A 213 -29.85 24.42 4.83
N LEU A 214 -30.19 23.72 5.91
CA LEU A 214 -29.20 23.21 6.86
C LEU A 214 -28.27 22.18 6.20
N SER A 215 -28.79 21.27 5.37
CA SER A 215 -27.99 20.29 4.64
C SER A 215 -27.02 20.96 3.67
N THR A 216 -27.48 21.98 2.94
CA THR A 216 -26.65 22.72 1.97
C THR A 216 -25.52 23.46 2.68
N LEU A 217 -25.84 24.13 3.79
CA LEU A 217 -24.85 24.82 4.61
C LEU A 217 -23.79 23.84 5.14
N LEU A 218 -24.21 22.69 5.65
CA LEU A 218 -23.31 21.66 6.15
C LEU A 218 -22.41 21.08 5.05
N LEU A 219 -22.96 20.87 3.85
CA LEU A 219 -22.20 20.41 2.69
C LEU A 219 -21.14 21.44 2.27
N PHE A 220 -21.47 22.72 2.33
CA PHE A 220 -20.51 23.80 2.06
C PHE A 220 -19.37 23.82 3.08
N VAL A 221 -19.67 23.71 4.38
CA VAL A 221 -18.63 23.63 5.42
C VAL A 221 -17.75 22.39 5.21
N LYS A 222 -18.35 21.23 4.90
CA LYS A 222 -17.61 20.00 4.58
C LYS A 222 -16.65 20.23 3.41
N PHE A 223 -17.12 20.85 2.33
CA PHE A 223 -16.29 21.17 1.17
C PHE A 223 -15.09 22.06 1.55
N CYS A 224 -15.28 23.07 2.40
CA CYS A 224 -14.18 23.89 2.90
C CYS A 224 -13.15 23.07 3.70
N VAL A 225 -13.60 22.18 4.58
CA VAL A 225 -12.71 21.31 5.37
C VAL A 225 -11.93 20.35 4.45
N GLU A 226 -12.59 19.69 3.50
CA GLU A 226 -11.95 18.80 2.53
C GLU A 226 -10.91 19.55 1.68
N LYS A 227 -11.20 20.80 1.30
CA LYS A 227 -10.25 21.63 0.54
C LYS A 227 -9.00 21.96 1.36
N VAL A 228 -9.14 22.23 2.66
CA VAL A 228 -7.98 22.46 3.54
C VAL A 228 -7.22 21.17 3.83
N GLU A 229 -7.91 20.05 4.03
CA GLU A 229 -7.30 18.74 4.23
C GLU A 229 -6.47 18.31 3.00
N ASN A 230 -7.00 18.47 1.79
CA ASN A 230 -6.26 18.15 0.56
C ASN A 230 -5.02 19.04 0.39
N ARG A 231 -5.10 20.32 0.76
CA ARG A 231 -3.92 21.21 0.77
C ARG A 231 -2.88 20.78 1.80
N LEU A 232 -3.31 20.35 2.98
CA LEU A 232 -2.43 19.80 4.01
C LEU A 232 -1.72 18.55 3.48
N LEU A 233 -2.45 17.59 2.90
CA LEU A 233 -1.87 16.35 2.36
C LEU A 233 -0.83 16.62 1.26
N SER A 234 -1.12 17.55 0.34
CA SER A 234 -0.16 17.97 -0.70
C SER A 234 1.09 18.66 -0.12
N SER A 235 0.93 19.44 0.96
CA SER A 235 2.06 20.08 1.66
C SER A 235 2.90 19.05 2.42
N VAL A 236 2.25 18.04 3.02
CA VAL A 236 2.92 16.90 3.66
C VAL A 236 3.70 16.10 2.63
N ASP A 237 3.14 15.85 1.45
CA ASP A 237 3.81 15.14 0.37
C ASP A 237 5.09 15.85 -0.08
N THR A 238 4.97 17.14 -0.41
CA THR A 238 6.11 17.99 -0.78
C THR A 238 7.18 18.00 0.32
N SER A 239 6.76 18.07 1.59
CA SER A 239 7.68 18.12 2.73
C SER A 239 8.37 16.78 2.99
N ALA A 240 7.66 15.66 2.85
CA ALA A 240 8.21 14.32 2.99
C ALA A 240 9.20 14.04 1.86
N ALA A 241 8.83 14.36 0.61
CA ALA A 241 9.70 14.24 -0.53
C ALA A 241 10.99 15.07 -0.35
N LYS A 242 10.86 16.35 0.04
CA LYS A 242 12.00 17.24 0.30
C LYS A 242 12.96 16.71 1.37
N GLN A 243 12.46 15.99 2.37
CA GLN A 243 13.27 15.48 3.47
C GLN A 243 13.91 14.12 3.21
N LEU A 244 13.28 13.26 2.39
CA LEU A 244 13.68 11.87 2.19
C LEU A 244 14.25 11.58 0.80
N VAL A 245 13.76 12.24 -0.24
CA VAL A 245 14.23 12.02 -1.62
C VAL A 245 15.63 12.57 -1.78
N GLY A 246 16.55 11.72 -2.24
CA GLY A 246 17.97 12.05 -2.37
C GLY A 246 18.73 12.15 -1.04
N ARG A 247 18.08 11.83 0.11
CA ARG A 247 18.73 11.84 1.43
C ARG A 247 19.73 10.71 1.59
N PHE A 248 19.33 9.50 1.19
CA PHE A 248 20.14 8.29 1.31
C PHE A 248 21.08 8.14 0.13
N GLN A 249 22.26 7.58 0.38
CA GLN A 249 23.20 7.22 -0.67
C GLN A 249 22.55 6.19 -1.59
N ARG A 250 22.16 6.62 -2.80
CA ARG A 250 21.74 5.72 -3.87
C ARG A 250 22.96 4.96 -4.36
N LEU A 251 23.12 3.73 -3.89
CA LEU A 251 24.01 2.75 -4.48
C LEU A 251 23.39 2.32 -5.83
N GLY A 252 23.40 3.20 -6.83
CA GLY A 252 22.64 3.13 -8.10
C GLY A 252 22.22 1.74 -8.59
N THR A 253 21.10 1.23 -8.10
CA THR A 253 20.61 -0.13 -8.41
C THR A 253 19.44 -0.15 -9.40
N GLU A 254 18.74 0.96 -9.63
CA GLU A 254 17.59 0.95 -10.56
C GLU A 254 17.97 1.15 -12.03
N SER A 255 19.18 1.62 -12.35
CA SER A 255 19.56 1.87 -13.75
C SER A 255 20.23 0.67 -14.43
N ASP A 256 20.61 -0.38 -13.71
CA ASP A 256 21.33 -1.50 -14.33
C ASP A 256 20.99 -2.87 -13.70
N PRO A 257 20.10 -3.66 -14.31
CA PRO A 257 19.77 -5.04 -13.90
C PRO A 257 21.00 -5.94 -13.74
N HIS A 258 22.10 -5.64 -14.43
CA HIS A 258 23.36 -6.36 -14.34
C HIS A 258 24.14 -6.05 -13.05
N LEU A 259 24.02 -4.85 -12.48
CA LEU A 259 24.66 -4.53 -11.19
C LEU A 259 23.99 -5.25 -10.02
N ALA A 260 22.66 -5.40 -10.07
CA ALA A 260 21.89 -6.10 -9.03
C ALA A 260 22.25 -7.60 -8.96
N SER A 261 22.49 -8.24 -10.11
CA SER A 261 22.95 -9.63 -10.16
C SER A 261 24.41 -9.78 -9.72
N ILE A 262 25.28 -8.85 -10.10
CA ILE A 262 26.69 -8.83 -9.67
C ILE A 262 26.79 -8.67 -8.14
N ARG A 263 25.97 -7.83 -7.52
CA ARG A 263 25.98 -7.65 -6.06
C ARG A 263 25.50 -8.92 -5.33
N ARG A 264 24.41 -9.55 -5.78
CA ARG A 264 23.95 -10.83 -5.20
C ARG A 264 25.00 -11.91 -5.33
N MET A 265 25.64 -11.99 -6.49
CA MET A 265 26.74 -12.93 -6.74
C MET A 265 27.95 -12.62 -5.84
N SER A 266 28.28 -11.35 -5.61
CA SER A 266 29.36 -10.94 -4.70
C SER A 266 29.04 -11.24 -3.24
N GLU A 267 27.80 -11.05 -2.78
CA GLU A 267 27.36 -11.37 -1.42
C GLU A 267 27.37 -12.90 -1.19
N GLN A 268 26.97 -13.69 -2.20
CA GLN A 268 27.06 -15.15 -2.16
C GLN A 268 28.51 -15.66 -2.22
N LEU A 269 29.38 -15.06 -3.04
CA LEU A 269 30.80 -15.40 -3.06
C LEU A 269 31.48 -15.07 -1.73
N LEU A 270 31.11 -13.95 -1.10
CA LEU A 270 31.68 -13.55 0.19
C LEU A 270 31.31 -14.57 1.29
N SER A 271 30.06 -15.04 1.33
CA SER A 271 29.64 -16.02 2.33
C SER A 271 30.30 -17.39 2.11
N VAL A 272 30.48 -17.81 0.86
CA VAL A 272 31.20 -19.05 0.51
C VAL A 272 32.68 -18.95 0.91
N VAL A 273 33.33 -17.82 0.63
CA VAL A 273 34.74 -17.58 1.01
C VAL A 273 34.91 -17.55 2.53
N GLN A 274 34.02 -16.91 3.27
CA GLN A 274 34.05 -16.92 4.75
C GLN A 274 33.88 -18.34 5.31
N THR A 275 32.86 -19.07 4.84
CA THR A 275 32.60 -20.45 5.28
C THR A 275 33.77 -21.39 4.93
N SER A 276 34.42 -21.18 3.77
CA SER A 276 35.59 -21.95 3.35
C SER A 276 36.82 -21.64 4.20
N ALA A 277 37.07 -20.37 4.52
CA ALA A 277 38.18 -19.94 5.36
C ALA A 277 38.06 -20.50 6.79
N GLU A 278 36.85 -20.53 7.35
CA GLU A 278 36.57 -21.13 8.65
C GLU A 278 36.86 -22.65 8.64
N LYS A 279 36.36 -23.38 7.63
CA LYS A 279 36.65 -24.82 7.46
C LYS A 279 38.13 -25.13 7.24
N GLN A 280 38.84 -24.29 6.47
CA GLN A 280 40.29 -24.45 6.26
C GLN A 280 41.08 -24.23 7.56
N SER A 281 40.68 -23.24 8.37
CA SER A 281 41.32 -22.98 9.67
C SER A 281 41.11 -24.16 10.63
N GLU A 282 39.90 -24.73 10.67
CA GLU A 282 39.56 -25.86 11.53
C GLU A 282 40.35 -27.13 11.14
N LEU A 283 40.43 -27.44 9.84
CA LEU A 283 41.20 -28.58 9.34
C LEU A 283 42.70 -28.39 9.58
N LEU A 284 43.25 -27.20 9.35
CA LEU A 284 44.67 -26.92 9.59
C LEU A 284 45.04 -27.09 11.06
N GLN A 285 44.18 -26.62 11.98
CA GLN A 285 44.37 -26.76 13.41
C GLN A 285 44.37 -28.23 13.84
N ALA A 286 43.38 -29.01 13.40
CA ALA A 286 43.29 -30.44 13.69
C ALA A 286 44.54 -31.21 13.19
N THR A 287 45.05 -30.83 12.02
CA THR A 287 46.23 -31.48 11.43
C THR A 287 47.51 -31.12 12.20
N MET A 288 47.69 -29.86 12.58
CA MET A 288 48.84 -29.42 13.39
C MET A 288 48.90 -30.11 14.75
N GLU A 289 47.75 -30.32 15.39
CA GLU A 289 47.65 -31.05 16.66
C GLU A 289 48.06 -32.52 16.51
N GLN A 290 47.59 -33.18 15.43
CA GLN A 290 47.94 -34.57 15.14
C GLN A 290 49.43 -34.75 14.81
N THR A 291 50.01 -33.84 14.02
CA THR A 291 51.45 -33.85 13.71
C THR A 291 52.30 -33.58 14.95
N GLY A 292 51.90 -32.62 15.79
CA GLY A 292 52.60 -32.29 17.04
C GLY A 292 52.63 -33.47 18.02
N SER A 293 51.52 -34.18 18.17
CA SER A 293 51.44 -35.38 19.02
C SER A 293 52.42 -36.47 18.56
N ARG A 294 52.43 -36.79 17.26
CA ARG A 294 53.35 -37.79 16.68
C ARG A 294 54.83 -37.40 16.79
N TRP A 295 55.15 -36.12 16.65
CA TRP A 295 56.52 -35.63 16.83
C TRP A 295 57.01 -35.77 18.27
N THR A 296 56.12 -35.55 19.23
CA THR A 296 56.42 -35.70 20.66
C THR A 296 56.68 -37.16 21.02
N GLU A 297 55.84 -38.10 20.55
CA GLU A 297 56.05 -39.54 20.71
C GLU A 297 57.39 -40.03 20.11
N MET A 298 57.76 -39.52 18.94
CA MET A 298 59.01 -39.87 18.28
C MET A 298 60.24 -39.32 19.02
N LEU A 299 60.17 -38.08 19.52
CA LEU A 299 61.24 -37.46 20.31
C LEU A 299 61.47 -38.24 21.62
N ASP A 300 60.41 -38.65 22.30
CA ASP A 300 60.49 -39.49 23.50
C ASP A 300 61.10 -40.87 23.20
N GLY A 301 60.74 -41.49 22.08
CA GLY A 301 61.34 -42.74 21.62
C GLY A 301 62.84 -42.62 21.36
N THR A 302 63.27 -41.50 20.79
CA THR A 302 64.69 -41.23 20.49
C THR A 302 65.49 -40.94 21.76
N ALA A 303 64.94 -40.15 22.68
CA ALA A 303 65.55 -39.87 23.97
C ALA A 303 65.74 -41.14 24.82
N ASN A 304 64.74 -42.03 24.82
CA ASN A 304 64.81 -43.31 25.53
C ASN A 304 65.89 -44.24 24.95
N ASN A 305 66.06 -44.25 23.63
CA ASN A 305 67.15 -45.02 23.00
C ASN A 305 68.53 -44.45 23.33
N LEU A 306 68.69 -43.13 23.28
CA LEU A 306 69.95 -42.46 23.66
C LEU A 306 70.33 -42.77 25.12
N ASN A 307 69.35 -42.72 26.02
CA ASN A 307 69.54 -43.04 27.43
C ASN A 307 69.98 -44.50 27.63
N ARG A 308 69.37 -45.45 26.90
CA ARG A 308 69.79 -46.87 26.91
C ARG A 308 71.24 -47.05 26.47
N VAL A 309 71.68 -46.35 25.42
CA VAL A 309 73.06 -46.44 24.92
C VAL A 309 74.05 -45.87 25.93
N MET A 310 73.74 -44.73 26.54
CA MET A 310 74.59 -44.10 27.56
C MET A 310 74.72 -44.95 28.82
N VAL A 311 73.63 -45.58 29.27
CA VAL A 311 73.66 -46.51 30.41
C VAL A 311 74.48 -47.77 30.09
N GLY A 312 74.35 -48.32 28.88
CA GLY A 312 75.16 -49.45 28.43
C GLY A 312 76.66 -49.11 28.35
N ALA A 313 77.00 -47.92 27.85
CA ALA A 313 78.37 -47.42 27.83
C ALA A 313 78.95 -47.26 29.24
N ALA A 314 78.17 -46.71 30.19
CA ALA A 314 78.58 -46.58 31.59
C ALA A 314 78.83 -47.94 32.27
N ALA A 315 77.94 -48.92 32.06
CA ALA A 315 78.08 -50.27 32.60
C ALA A 315 79.34 -50.98 32.08
N SER A 316 79.65 -50.85 30.78
CA SER A 316 80.89 -51.41 30.21
C SER A 316 82.18 -50.74 30.70
N LEU A 317 82.12 -49.46 31.04
CA LEU A 317 83.21 -48.70 31.65
C LEU A 317 83.48 -49.19 33.08
N GLU A 318 82.41 -49.41 33.85
CA GLU A 318 82.47 -49.97 35.20
C GLU A 318 83.05 -51.39 35.21
N GLU A 319 82.64 -52.24 34.26
CA GLU A 319 83.18 -53.59 34.06
C GLU A 319 84.66 -53.58 33.66
N SER A 320 85.07 -52.63 32.83
CA SER A 320 86.48 -52.44 32.43
C SER A 320 87.35 -51.93 33.59
N PHE A 321 86.82 -51.04 34.43
CA PHE A 321 87.52 -50.57 35.64
C PHE A 321 87.60 -51.65 36.73
N ALA A 322 86.57 -52.47 36.89
CA ALA A 322 86.60 -53.63 37.79
C ALA A 322 87.65 -54.67 37.34
N ALA A 323 87.75 -54.95 36.03
CA ALA A 323 88.77 -55.83 35.47
C ALA A 323 90.20 -55.25 35.60
N ALA A 324 90.35 -53.93 35.48
CA ALA A 324 91.63 -53.22 35.69
C ALA A 324 92.05 -53.17 37.16
N ALA A 325 91.10 -53.08 38.11
CA ALA A 325 91.37 -53.09 39.54
C ALA A 325 91.86 -54.46 40.05
N THR A 326 91.43 -55.55 39.42
CA THR A 326 91.91 -56.91 39.73
C THR A 326 93.30 -57.24 39.18
N THR A 327 93.87 -56.41 38.31
CA THR A 327 95.15 -56.69 37.62
C THR A 327 96.29 -55.73 38.01
N LEU A 328 96.13 -54.97 39.10
CA LEU A 328 97.10 -53.96 39.54
C LEU A 328 98.26 -54.51 40.40
N ASP A 329 98.80 -55.69 40.07
CA ASP A 329 100.05 -56.17 40.69
C ASP A 329 101.11 -56.69 39.71
N GLU A 330 100.78 -56.97 38.43
CA GLU A 330 101.81 -57.41 37.46
C GLU A 330 101.62 -56.80 36.06
N ALA A 331 102.68 -56.12 35.60
CA ALA A 331 103.00 -55.76 34.21
C ALA A 331 102.40 -54.48 33.60
N LEU A 332 103.02 -53.34 33.95
CA LEU A 332 102.99 -52.09 33.19
C LEU A 332 103.90 -52.18 31.94
N SER A 333 103.34 -52.64 30.82
CA SER A 333 103.71 -52.25 29.44
C SER A 333 102.91 -52.97 28.34
N GLY A 334 102.29 -54.13 28.64
CA GLY A 334 101.47 -54.87 27.68
C GLY A 334 99.97 -54.53 27.75
N ALA A 335 99.40 -54.55 28.96
CA ALA A 335 97.95 -54.46 29.17
C ALA A 335 97.35 -53.11 28.78
N VAL A 336 98.09 -51.99 28.93
CA VAL A 336 97.61 -50.65 28.54
C VAL A 336 97.55 -50.49 27.03
N VAL A 337 98.55 -50.99 26.29
CA VAL A 337 98.56 -50.96 24.82
C VAL A 337 97.47 -51.88 24.26
N GLU A 338 97.31 -53.05 24.85
CA GLU A 338 96.26 -53.99 24.45
C GLU A 338 94.85 -53.50 24.84
N GLY A 339 94.72 -52.80 25.98
CA GLY A 339 93.50 -52.13 26.42
C GLY A 339 93.12 -50.96 25.52
N LEU A 340 94.08 -50.09 25.15
CA LEU A 340 93.84 -49.02 24.18
C LEU A 340 93.49 -49.58 22.80
N SER A 341 94.14 -50.68 22.38
CA SER A 341 93.83 -51.33 21.11
C SER A 341 92.42 -51.94 21.12
N ARG A 342 92.02 -52.62 22.19
CA ARG A 342 90.65 -53.12 22.38
C ARG A 342 89.63 -51.98 22.43
N HIS A 343 89.95 -50.88 23.11
CA HIS A 343 89.08 -49.72 23.19
C HIS A 343 88.94 -49.00 21.85
N ALA A 344 90.04 -48.78 21.11
CA ALA A 344 90.00 -48.21 19.76
C ALA A 344 89.19 -49.10 18.81
N LYS A 345 89.28 -50.43 18.96
CA LYS A 345 88.49 -51.39 18.18
C LYS A 345 87.01 -51.37 18.54
N ALA A 346 86.68 -51.29 19.84
CA ALA A 346 85.31 -51.17 20.32
C ALA A 346 84.68 -49.82 19.94
N LEU A 347 85.45 -48.73 19.98
CA LEU A 347 85.03 -47.41 19.53
C LEU A 347 84.77 -47.40 18.02
N ASN A 348 85.68 -47.95 17.21
CA ASN A 348 85.47 -48.06 15.76
C ASN A 348 84.25 -48.92 15.43
N GLN A 349 84.07 -50.07 16.10
CA GLN A 349 82.87 -50.88 15.93
C GLN A 349 81.60 -50.13 16.37
N GLY A 350 81.65 -49.41 17.48
CA GLY A 350 80.53 -48.59 17.95
C GLY A 350 80.17 -47.46 16.96
N VAL A 351 81.16 -46.76 16.41
CA VAL A 351 80.98 -45.71 15.39
C VAL A 351 80.41 -46.30 14.10
N GLU A 352 80.92 -47.45 13.64
CA GLU A 352 80.43 -48.15 12.46
C GLU A 352 78.97 -48.62 12.64
N GLN A 353 78.65 -49.13 13.83
CA GLN A 353 77.30 -49.58 14.17
C GLN A 353 76.32 -48.41 14.35
N HIS A 354 76.78 -47.27 14.86
CA HIS A 354 76.00 -46.05 14.97
C HIS A 354 75.77 -45.39 13.61
N ALA A 355 76.76 -45.41 12.71
CA ALA A 355 76.62 -44.95 11.33
C ALA A 355 75.57 -45.79 10.58
N LYS A 356 75.62 -47.12 10.76
CA LYS A 356 74.64 -48.05 10.17
C LYS A 356 73.23 -47.86 10.74
N SER A 357 73.11 -47.64 12.04
CA SER A 357 71.83 -47.33 12.69
C SER A 357 71.26 -45.98 12.22
N LEU A 358 72.12 -44.97 12.01
CA LEU A 358 71.72 -43.67 11.47
C LEU A 358 71.23 -43.79 10.03
N GLU A 359 71.93 -44.56 9.20
CA GLU A 359 71.53 -44.87 7.82
C GLU A 359 70.16 -45.57 7.78
N GLU A 360 69.96 -46.63 8.59
CA GLU A 360 68.67 -47.30 8.71
C GLU A 360 67.56 -46.36 9.18
N THR A 361 67.86 -45.45 10.11
CA THR A 361 66.88 -44.47 10.63
C THR A 361 66.53 -43.42 9.58
N LEU A 362 67.49 -42.96 8.78
CA LEU A 362 67.27 -42.02 7.68
C LEU A 362 66.45 -42.66 6.56
N VAL A 363 66.73 -43.91 6.21
CA VAL A 363 65.94 -44.68 5.25
C VAL A 363 64.50 -44.84 5.76
N ARG A 364 64.32 -45.14 7.05
CA ARG A 364 63.00 -45.28 7.66
C ARG A 364 62.22 -43.96 7.69
N HIS A 365 62.90 -42.83 7.93
CA HIS A 365 62.32 -41.49 7.80
C HIS A 365 61.88 -41.19 6.37
N ALA A 366 62.70 -41.50 5.37
CA ALA A 366 62.36 -41.29 3.97
C ALA A 366 61.12 -42.10 3.55
N VAL A 367 60.99 -43.34 4.03
CA VAL A 367 59.81 -44.19 3.80
C VAL A 367 58.57 -43.60 4.46
N LEU A 368 58.63 -43.23 5.74
CA LEU A 368 57.48 -42.65 6.46
C LEU A 368 57.04 -41.31 5.87
N LEU A 369 57.98 -40.48 5.41
CA LEU A 369 57.68 -39.20 4.79
C LEU A 369 57.03 -39.39 3.42
N ASN A 370 57.45 -40.41 2.67
CA ASN A 370 56.83 -40.80 1.41
C ASN A 370 55.42 -41.39 1.61
N GLU A 371 55.23 -42.25 2.62
CA GLU A 371 53.89 -42.75 3.01
C GLU A 371 52.97 -41.61 3.46
N GLY A 372 53.49 -40.65 4.22
CA GLY A 372 52.74 -39.46 4.64
C GLY A 372 52.32 -38.58 3.45
N LEU A 373 53.21 -38.36 2.49
CA LEU A 373 52.92 -37.63 1.24
C LEU A 373 51.87 -38.36 0.38
N ASP A 374 51.98 -39.68 0.25
CA ASP A 374 51.03 -40.49 -0.50
C ASP A 374 49.64 -40.42 0.13
N HIS A 375 49.57 -40.54 1.47
CA HIS A 375 48.32 -40.40 2.22
C HIS A 375 47.72 -38.99 2.07
N HIS A 376 48.54 -37.94 2.13
CA HIS A 376 48.09 -36.57 1.93
C HIS A 376 47.52 -36.35 0.53
N THR A 377 48.17 -36.92 -0.48
CA THR A 377 47.76 -36.84 -1.88
C THR A 377 46.42 -37.55 -2.11
N THR A 378 46.23 -38.72 -1.49
CA THR A 378 44.95 -39.44 -1.56
C THR A 378 43.83 -38.71 -0.80
N SER A 379 44.11 -38.14 0.37
CA SER A 379 43.13 -37.34 1.11
C SER A 379 42.74 -36.06 0.37
N LEU A 380 43.69 -35.40 -0.30
CA LEU A 380 43.40 -34.24 -1.16
C LEU A 380 42.50 -34.64 -2.33
N ALA A 381 42.82 -35.74 -3.02
CA ALA A 381 42.02 -36.23 -4.14
C ALA A 381 40.58 -36.61 -3.71
N GLN A 382 40.41 -37.18 -2.52
CA GLN A 382 39.08 -37.44 -1.95
C GLN A 382 38.32 -36.16 -1.63
N ALA A 383 38.98 -35.17 -1.01
CA ALA A 383 38.35 -33.88 -0.72
C ALA A 383 37.91 -33.16 -2.01
N GLU A 384 38.76 -33.17 -3.03
CA GLU A 384 38.44 -32.60 -4.35
C GLU A 384 37.26 -33.31 -5.01
N ALA A 385 37.18 -34.64 -4.92
CA ALA A 385 36.04 -35.41 -5.43
C ALA A 385 34.73 -35.09 -4.71
N VAL A 386 34.77 -34.90 -3.38
CA VAL A 386 33.60 -34.50 -2.58
C VAL A 386 33.11 -33.11 -2.98
N VAL A 387 34.03 -32.15 -3.12
CA VAL A 387 33.70 -30.78 -3.55
C VAL A 387 33.14 -30.77 -4.98
N ALA A 388 33.69 -31.58 -5.88
CA ALA A 388 33.18 -31.71 -7.25
C ALA A 388 31.76 -32.31 -7.28
N GLU A 389 31.44 -33.23 -6.36
CA GLU A 389 30.10 -33.79 -6.22
C GLU A 389 29.10 -32.78 -5.64
N GLU A 390 29.47 -32.06 -4.58
CA GLU A 390 28.65 -30.98 -4.02
C GLU A 390 28.38 -29.87 -5.04
N ASN A 391 29.39 -29.46 -5.81
CA ASN A 391 29.23 -28.46 -6.86
C ASN A 391 28.28 -28.94 -7.97
N ARG A 392 28.37 -30.21 -8.39
CA ARG A 392 27.42 -30.78 -9.37
C ARG A 392 26.00 -30.82 -8.82
N ARG A 393 25.84 -31.18 -7.55
CA ARG A 393 24.54 -31.21 -6.88
C ARG A 393 23.92 -29.81 -6.79
N HIS A 394 24.70 -28.81 -6.37
CA HIS A 394 24.22 -27.43 -6.32
C HIS A 394 23.86 -26.87 -7.70
N LEU A 395 24.63 -27.19 -8.74
CA LEU A 395 24.26 -26.83 -10.12
C LEU A 395 22.92 -27.44 -10.54
N ALA A 396 22.67 -28.71 -10.19
CA ALA A 396 21.39 -29.37 -10.47
C ALA A 396 20.22 -28.75 -9.69
N GLU A 397 20.42 -28.38 -8.41
CA GLU A 397 19.41 -27.67 -7.60
C GLU A 397 19.08 -26.28 -8.19
N VAL A 398 20.10 -25.54 -8.64
CA VAL A 398 19.91 -24.24 -9.31
C VAL A 398 19.19 -24.40 -10.64
N GLU A 399 19.56 -25.38 -11.46
CA GLU A 399 18.91 -25.65 -12.74
C GLU A 399 17.42 -26.01 -12.57
N ALA A 400 17.09 -26.83 -11.56
CA ALA A 400 15.72 -27.16 -11.21
C ALA A 400 14.92 -25.92 -10.75
N ALA A 401 15.50 -25.10 -9.87
CA ALA A 401 14.85 -23.88 -9.38
C ALA A 401 14.60 -22.85 -10.51
N VAL A 402 15.55 -22.72 -11.43
CA VAL A 402 15.40 -21.87 -12.63
C VAL A 402 14.33 -22.43 -13.55
N GLY A 403 14.27 -23.75 -13.76
CA GLY A 403 13.23 -24.41 -14.55
C GLY A 403 11.82 -24.19 -13.97
N GLU A 404 11.67 -24.31 -12.65
CA GLU A 404 10.40 -24.05 -11.97
C GLU A 404 9.99 -22.57 -12.08
N ALA A 405 10.93 -21.65 -11.85
CA ALA A 405 10.68 -20.22 -12.01
C ALA A 405 10.25 -19.86 -13.45
N MET A 406 10.87 -20.49 -14.46
CA MET A 406 10.55 -20.28 -15.87
C MET A 406 9.17 -20.83 -16.24
N LEU A 407 8.78 -22.00 -15.70
CA LEU A 407 7.43 -22.54 -15.87
C LEU A 407 6.37 -21.62 -15.23
N VAL A 408 6.62 -21.12 -14.02
CA VAL A 408 5.72 -20.18 -13.34
C VAL A 408 5.60 -18.86 -14.11
N ALA A 409 6.72 -18.32 -14.61
CA ALA A 409 6.74 -17.12 -15.42
C ALA A 409 5.97 -17.30 -16.74
N SER A 410 6.16 -18.42 -17.42
CA SER A 410 5.45 -18.76 -18.66
C SER A 410 3.94 -18.88 -18.42
N SER A 411 3.52 -19.62 -17.39
CA SER A 411 2.10 -19.76 -17.02
C SER A 411 1.47 -18.41 -16.66
N ARG A 412 2.22 -17.52 -15.99
CA ARG A 412 1.76 -16.16 -15.69
C ARG A 412 1.59 -15.32 -16.96
N GLN A 413 2.53 -15.41 -17.91
CA GLN A 413 2.46 -14.69 -19.17
C GLN A 413 1.27 -15.16 -20.02
N GLU A 414 1.03 -16.47 -20.07
CA GLU A 414 -0.11 -17.05 -20.78
C GLU A 414 -1.46 -16.58 -20.19
N LYS A 415 -1.58 -16.53 -18.86
CA LYS A 415 -2.76 -15.97 -18.18
C LYS A 415 -2.96 -14.47 -18.46
N LEU A 416 -1.88 -13.69 -18.54
CA LEU A 416 -1.96 -12.26 -18.86
C LEU A 416 -2.40 -12.04 -20.30
N ILE A 417 -1.90 -12.85 -21.25
CA ILE A 417 -2.32 -12.81 -22.65
C ILE A 417 -3.80 -13.15 -22.76
N ALA A 418 -4.24 -14.26 -22.14
CA ALA A 418 -5.65 -14.65 -22.15
C ALA A 418 -6.57 -13.56 -21.55
N LYS A 419 -6.13 -12.94 -20.44
CA LYS A 419 -6.86 -11.82 -19.83
C LYS A 419 -6.89 -10.58 -20.74
N SER A 420 -5.80 -10.29 -21.44
CA SER A 420 -5.73 -9.19 -22.41
C SER A 420 -6.66 -9.43 -23.59
N GLU A 421 -6.72 -10.65 -24.13
CA GLU A 421 -7.65 -11.02 -25.20
C GLU A 421 -9.10 -10.87 -24.77
N GLN A 422 -9.44 -11.31 -23.55
CA GLN A 422 -10.78 -11.14 -22.99
C GLN A 422 -11.17 -9.66 -22.89
N ILE A 423 -10.30 -8.80 -22.34
CA ILE A 423 -10.57 -7.36 -22.23
C ILE A 423 -10.75 -6.73 -23.61
N LEU A 424 -9.95 -7.13 -24.61
CA LEU A 424 -10.09 -6.63 -25.98
C LEU A 424 -11.42 -7.05 -26.61
N GLN A 425 -11.87 -8.28 -26.38
CA GLN A 425 -13.19 -8.75 -26.84
C GLN A 425 -14.33 -7.99 -26.16
N GLU A 426 -14.27 -7.78 -24.85
CA GLU A 426 -15.27 -7.01 -24.11
C GLU A 426 -15.33 -5.56 -24.58
N MET A 427 -14.16 -4.94 -24.81
CA MET A 427 -14.07 -3.57 -25.35
C MET A 427 -14.61 -3.49 -26.78
N GLN A 428 -14.32 -4.47 -27.63
CA GLN A 428 -14.88 -4.54 -28.99
C GLN A 428 -16.40 -4.66 -28.96
N ALA A 429 -16.96 -5.52 -28.10
CA ALA A 429 -18.41 -5.67 -27.95
C ALA A 429 -19.06 -4.37 -27.46
N ALA A 430 -18.48 -3.72 -26.45
CA ALA A 430 -18.98 -2.46 -25.93
C ALA A 430 -18.93 -1.32 -26.98
N LEU A 431 -17.88 -1.28 -27.81
CA LEU A 431 -17.77 -0.31 -28.91
C LEU A 431 -18.83 -0.54 -29.99
N VAL A 432 -19.11 -1.80 -30.35
CA VAL A 432 -20.18 -2.14 -31.31
C VAL A 432 -21.53 -1.72 -30.75
N ASP A 433 -21.84 -2.04 -29.49
CA ASP A 433 -23.10 -1.65 -28.86
C ASP A 433 -23.24 -0.12 -28.79
N SER A 434 -22.18 0.60 -28.43
CA SER A 434 -22.17 2.06 -28.40
C SER A 434 -22.36 2.67 -29.80
N ALA A 435 -21.75 2.09 -30.83
CA ALA A 435 -21.92 2.54 -32.21
C ALA A 435 -23.35 2.33 -32.68
N SER A 436 -23.95 1.17 -32.40
CA SER A 436 -25.36 0.89 -32.70
C SER A 436 -26.32 1.84 -31.97
N ALA A 437 -26.08 2.14 -30.69
CA ALA A 437 -26.86 3.12 -29.94
C ALA A 437 -26.75 4.53 -30.52
N THR A 438 -25.56 4.92 -31.00
CA THR A 438 -25.32 6.23 -31.63
C THR A 438 -26.07 6.34 -32.96
N VAL A 439 -26.08 5.27 -33.77
CA VAL A 439 -26.87 5.23 -35.02
C VAL A 439 -28.36 5.36 -34.72
N ALA A 440 -28.89 4.66 -33.71
CA ALA A 440 -30.28 4.78 -33.30
C ALA A 440 -30.62 6.21 -32.83
N GLN A 441 -29.70 6.86 -32.09
CA GLN A 441 -29.85 8.25 -31.69
C GLN A 441 -29.87 9.20 -32.89
N GLN A 442 -29.01 8.97 -33.90
CA GLN A 442 -28.98 9.78 -35.12
C GLN A 442 -30.28 9.65 -35.92
N GLU A 443 -30.82 8.43 -36.04
CA GLU A 443 -32.12 8.21 -36.70
C GLU A 443 -33.25 8.93 -35.96
N GLN A 444 -33.23 8.91 -34.63
CA GLN A 444 -34.22 9.62 -33.81
C GLN A 444 -34.13 11.14 -33.96
N LEU A 445 -32.91 11.69 -34.02
CA LEU A 445 -32.70 13.12 -34.29
C LEU A 445 -33.21 13.51 -35.68
N TYR A 446 -33.02 12.65 -36.68
CA TYR A 446 -33.57 12.88 -38.02
C TYR A 446 -35.11 12.96 -37.99
N ARG A 447 -35.76 12.01 -37.30
CA ARG A 447 -37.22 12.03 -37.11
C ARG A 447 -37.69 13.26 -36.33
N GLN A 448 -36.97 13.68 -35.30
CA GLN A 448 -37.27 14.92 -34.57
C GLN A 448 -37.13 16.16 -35.48
N GLY A 449 -36.11 16.18 -36.34
CA GLY A 449 -35.92 17.22 -37.35
C GLY A 449 -37.10 17.31 -38.33
N GLU A 450 -37.63 16.18 -38.80
CA GLU A 450 -38.84 16.15 -39.65
C GLU A 450 -40.08 16.68 -38.91
N VAL A 451 -40.26 16.31 -37.64
CA VAL A 451 -41.37 16.83 -36.83
C VAL A 451 -41.26 18.34 -36.66
N LEU A 452 -40.06 18.86 -36.37
CA LEU A 452 -39.81 20.30 -36.28
C LEU A 452 -40.08 21.02 -37.62
N LEU A 453 -39.69 20.42 -38.75
CA LEU A 453 -40.00 20.95 -40.08
C LEU A 453 -41.51 21.05 -40.32
N LYS A 454 -42.27 20.00 -40.00
CA LYS A 454 -43.75 20.01 -40.07
C LYS A 454 -44.36 21.06 -39.15
N LEU A 455 -43.79 21.26 -37.97
CA LEU A 455 -44.25 22.25 -37.00
C LEU A 455 -44.00 23.68 -37.51
N VAL A 456 -42.84 23.93 -38.12
CA VAL A 456 -42.50 25.20 -38.78
C VAL A 456 -43.45 25.46 -39.96
N GLU A 457 -43.72 24.46 -40.79
CA GLU A 457 -44.65 24.57 -41.91
C GLU A 457 -46.09 24.87 -41.41
N GLY A 458 -46.54 24.18 -40.36
CA GLY A 458 -47.80 24.46 -39.68
C GLY A 458 -47.88 25.90 -39.14
N THR A 459 -46.81 26.41 -38.53
CA THR A 459 -46.78 27.82 -38.09
C THR A 459 -46.82 28.81 -39.25
N SER A 460 -46.23 28.48 -40.40
CA SER A 460 -46.32 29.31 -41.61
C SER A 460 -47.74 29.35 -42.16
N GLN A 461 -48.46 28.21 -42.14
CA GLN A 461 -49.86 28.14 -42.54
C GLN A 461 -50.77 28.94 -41.58
N ILE A 462 -50.52 28.86 -40.27
CA ILE A 462 -51.25 29.66 -39.27
C ILE A 462 -51.04 31.16 -39.52
N LYS A 463 -49.81 31.58 -39.83
CA LYS A 463 -49.51 32.98 -40.16
C LYS A 463 -50.24 33.44 -41.43
N GLN A 464 -50.30 32.63 -42.48
CA GLN A 464 -51.09 32.95 -43.68
C GLN A 464 -52.59 33.06 -43.38
N LEU A 465 -53.09 32.22 -42.47
CA LEU A 465 -54.47 32.30 -42.00
C LEU A 465 -54.72 33.60 -41.24
N GLU A 466 -53.78 34.00 -40.37
CA GLU A 466 -53.84 35.25 -39.61
C GLU A 466 -53.83 36.48 -40.55
N ASP A 467 -52.92 36.50 -41.53
CA ASP A 467 -52.83 37.56 -42.53
C ASP A 467 -54.14 37.66 -43.36
N SER A 468 -54.71 36.52 -43.75
CA SER A 468 -55.98 36.46 -44.47
C SER A 468 -57.16 36.92 -43.60
N LEU A 469 -57.20 36.53 -42.32
CA LEU A 469 -58.23 36.94 -41.38
C LEU A 469 -58.16 38.45 -41.12
N ASN A 470 -56.96 38.98 -40.91
CA ASN A 470 -56.73 40.42 -40.73
C ASN A 470 -57.11 41.21 -41.99
N GLY A 471 -56.80 40.68 -43.18
CA GLY A 471 -57.25 41.26 -44.45
C GLY A 471 -58.77 41.31 -44.56
N ASN A 472 -59.45 40.21 -44.21
CA ASN A 472 -60.90 40.13 -44.21
C ASN A 472 -61.55 41.06 -43.16
N LEU A 473 -60.96 41.17 -41.97
CA LEU A 473 -61.41 42.11 -40.92
C LEU A 473 -61.24 43.57 -41.35
N ARG A 474 -60.17 43.90 -42.08
CA ARG A 474 -59.99 45.23 -42.69
C ARG A 474 -61.03 45.50 -43.78
N ALA A 475 -61.26 44.55 -44.67
CA ALA A 475 -62.29 44.66 -45.69
C ALA A 475 -63.70 44.76 -45.08
N LEU A 476 -63.94 44.12 -43.94
CA LEU A 476 -65.17 44.23 -43.16
C LEU A 476 -65.33 45.60 -42.50
N ALA A 477 -64.24 46.20 -42.02
CA ALA A 477 -64.26 47.57 -41.47
C ALA A 477 -64.55 48.62 -42.55
N GLU A 478 -64.15 48.38 -43.81
CA GLU A 478 -64.40 49.27 -44.95
C GLU A 478 -65.77 49.05 -45.62
N SER A 479 -66.39 47.87 -45.45
CA SER A 479 -67.68 47.49 -46.07
C SER A 479 -68.81 47.45 -45.03
N HIS A 480 -69.76 48.38 -45.11
CA HIS A 480 -70.97 48.45 -44.26
C HIS A 480 -72.01 47.32 -44.49
N ASN A 481 -71.60 46.09 -44.79
CA ASN A 481 -72.49 44.94 -45.02
C ASN A 481 -72.21 43.78 -44.05
N PHE A 482 -72.61 43.96 -42.79
CA PHE A 482 -72.40 43.01 -41.69
C PHE A 482 -73.02 41.61 -41.91
N GLU A 483 -74.14 41.54 -42.63
CA GLU A 483 -74.98 40.33 -42.69
C GLU A 483 -74.41 39.25 -43.63
N LYS A 484 -73.77 39.65 -44.75
CA LYS A 484 -73.10 38.69 -45.66
C LYS A 484 -71.85 38.07 -45.05
N THR A 485 -71.15 38.80 -44.18
CA THR A 485 -69.89 38.34 -43.59
C THR A 485 -70.11 37.32 -42.48
N ILE A 486 -71.20 37.42 -41.72
CA ILE A 486 -71.56 36.41 -40.71
C ILE A 486 -71.90 35.07 -41.37
N SER A 487 -72.56 35.08 -42.53
CA SER A 487 -72.85 33.86 -43.30
C SER A 487 -71.57 33.19 -43.82
N SER A 488 -70.62 33.97 -44.33
CA SER A 488 -69.31 33.48 -44.78
C SER A 488 -68.46 32.92 -43.62
N LEU A 489 -68.44 33.59 -42.47
CA LEU A 489 -67.67 33.14 -41.30
C LEU A 489 -68.24 31.85 -40.70
N SER A 490 -69.57 31.70 -40.70
CA SER A 490 -70.24 30.47 -40.27
C SER A 490 -69.95 29.28 -41.20
N ALA A 491 -69.90 29.52 -42.51
CA ALA A 491 -69.50 28.50 -43.49
C ALA A 491 -68.03 28.07 -43.33
N ILE A 492 -67.13 29.02 -43.01
CA ILE A 492 -65.71 28.73 -42.73
C ILE A 492 -65.56 27.95 -41.42
N LEU A 493 -66.34 28.28 -40.38
CA LEU A 493 -66.35 27.53 -39.11
C LEU A 493 -66.86 26.10 -39.27
N GLN A 494 -67.87 25.87 -40.11
CA GLN A 494 -68.35 24.50 -40.42
C GLN A 494 -67.33 23.69 -41.22
N LEU A 495 -66.61 24.33 -42.17
CA LEU A 495 -65.51 23.70 -42.90
C LEU A 495 -64.32 23.37 -41.97
N LEU A 496 -63.99 24.26 -41.03
CA LEU A 496 -62.94 24.03 -40.04
C LEU A 496 -63.31 22.89 -39.07
N GLY A 497 -64.57 22.85 -38.62
CA GLY A 497 -65.10 21.77 -37.78
C GLY A 497 -65.08 20.40 -38.46
N ALA A 498 -65.36 20.35 -39.77
CA ALA A 498 -65.26 19.12 -40.57
C ALA A 498 -63.81 18.64 -40.75
N HIS A 499 -62.86 19.56 -40.93
CA HIS A 499 -61.43 19.23 -41.07
C HIS A 499 -60.78 18.78 -39.74
N LEU A 500 -61.12 19.43 -38.63
CA LEU A 500 -60.67 19.03 -37.29
C LEU A 500 -61.27 17.67 -36.86
N GLY A 501 -62.51 17.38 -37.25
CA GLY A 501 -63.14 16.07 -37.04
C GLY A 501 -62.45 14.93 -37.82
N GLN A 502 -61.98 15.19 -39.03
CA GLN A 502 -61.21 14.20 -39.82
C GLN A 502 -59.82 13.93 -39.27
N SER A 503 -59.12 14.95 -38.74
CA SER A 503 -57.79 14.80 -38.15
C SER A 503 -57.77 14.00 -36.83
N LEU A 504 -58.90 13.90 -36.12
CA LEU A 504 -59.01 13.15 -34.86
C LEU A 504 -59.43 11.68 -35.06
N VAL A 505 -59.99 11.32 -36.22
CA VAL A 505 -60.43 9.94 -36.54
C VAL A 505 -59.30 9.11 -37.17
N SER A 506 -58.33 9.73 -37.84
CA SER A 506 -57.12 9.06 -38.33
C SER A 506 -56.00 9.07 -37.29
N GLY A 507 -56.29 8.53 -36.10
CA GLY A 507 -55.27 8.12 -35.15
C GLY A 507 -54.67 6.79 -35.62
N ASP A 508 -53.53 6.84 -36.30
CA ASP A 508 -52.75 5.64 -36.58
C ASP A 508 -52.36 5.00 -35.23
N HIS A 509 -52.82 3.78 -35.02
CA HIS A 509 -52.56 2.99 -33.83
C HIS A 509 -51.05 2.79 -33.65
N LEU A 510 -50.44 3.54 -32.73
CA LEU A 510 -49.14 3.20 -32.17
C LEU A 510 -49.31 1.95 -31.30
N GLU A 511 -49.12 0.77 -31.90
CA GLU A 511 -48.88 -0.47 -31.15
C GLU A 511 -47.59 -0.32 -30.33
N MET A 512 -47.77 -0.03 -29.04
CA MET A 512 -46.71 -0.14 -28.03
C MET A 512 -46.38 -1.62 -27.84
N THR A 513 -45.31 -2.08 -28.49
CA THR A 513 -44.73 -3.42 -28.26
C THR A 513 -44.21 -3.50 -26.80
N PRO A 514 -44.52 -4.55 -26.02
CA PRO A 514 -44.08 -4.62 -24.64
C PRO A 514 -42.57 -4.89 -24.57
N LEU A 515 -41.88 -4.09 -23.76
CA LEU A 515 -40.47 -4.27 -23.39
C LEU A 515 -40.25 -5.66 -22.78
N ARG A 516 -39.57 -6.53 -23.54
CA ARG A 516 -39.12 -7.85 -23.09
C ARG A 516 -37.94 -7.66 -22.13
N THR A 517 -38.20 -7.72 -20.83
CA THR A 517 -37.19 -7.88 -19.79
C THR A 517 -36.40 -9.17 -20.02
N GLN A 518 -35.19 -9.07 -20.57
CA GLN A 518 -34.18 -10.13 -20.46
C GLN A 518 -33.51 -10.00 -19.09
N ASN A 519 -34.00 -10.78 -18.13
CA ASN A 519 -33.18 -11.24 -17.01
C ASN A 519 -32.10 -12.18 -17.57
N LYS A 520 -30.84 -11.72 -17.61
CA LYS A 520 -29.69 -12.62 -17.58
C LYS A 520 -29.25 -12.73 -16.13
N ALA A 521 -29.60 -13.85 -15.51
CA ALA A 521 -28.94 -14.31 -14.29
C ALA A 521 -27.51 -14.74 -14.65
N ALA A 522 -26.55 -14.22 -13.90
CA ALA A 522 -25.29 -14.86 -13.58
C ALA A 522 -25.52 -15.90 -12.46
#